data_AF-A0A0E3SQN5-F1
#
_entry.id   AF-A0A0E3SQN5-F1
#
_cell.length_a   1.000
_cell.length_b   1.000
_cell.length_c   1.000
_cell.angle_alpha   90.00
_cell.angle_beta   90.00
_cell.angle_gamma   90.00
#
_symmetry.space_group_name_H-M   'P 1'
#
loop_
_entity.id
_entity.type
_entity.pdbx_description
1 polymer ?
#
loop_
_entity_poly.entity_id
_entity_poly.type
_entity_poly.pdbx_seq_one_letter_code
_entity_poly.pdbx_strand_id
1 'polypeptide(L)'
;MSNILVVEDNPMNMELTVILLESWGYNVGQAEDGAQALDEVRKGNYDLILLDMQLPRMDGLEVLEHLMDDPETADIPVVALTAHSMTGDGRKYLDAGCTGYISKPINVPRFREQIDEYMNASV
;
A
#
# COMPACT_ATOMS: atom_id res chain seq x y z
N MET A 1 2.74 18.27 1.06
CA MET A 1 1.94 17.44 0.15
C MET A 1 2.35 16.03 0.45
N SER A 2 1.41 15.17 0.79
CA SER A 2 1.74 13.83 1.29
C SER A 2 2.11 12.89 0.15
N ASN A 3 3.04 11.98 0.43
CA ASN A 3 3.60 11.04 -0.53
C ASN A 3 3.09 9.64 -0.23
N ILE A 4 2.53 8.97 -1.24
CA ILE A 4 2.03 7.60 -1.13
C ILE A 4 2.85 6.72 -2.08
N LEU A 5 3.36 5.60 -1.59
CA LEU A 5 3.97 4.57 -2.44
C LEU A 5 2.90 3.56 -2.83
N VAL A 6 2.72 3.30 -4.11
CA VAL A 6 1.87 2.23 -4.63
C VAL A 6 2.76 1.10 -5.13
N VAL A 7 2.53 -0.10 -4.61
CA VAL A 7 3.22 -1.32 -5.02
C VAL A 7 2.22 -2.26 -5.68
N GLU A 8 2.31 -2.43 -6.99
CA GLU A 8 1.35 -3.16 -7.81
C GLU A 8 2.03 -3.64 -9.10
N ASP A 9 1.93 -4.93 -9.42
CA ASP A 9 2.55 -5.50 -10.63
C ASP A 9 1.66 -5.36 -11.88
N ASN A 10 0.35 -5.20 -11.69
CA ASN A 10 -0.58 -5.01 -12.79
C ASN A 10 -0.59 -3.54 -13.25
N PRO A 11 -0.17 -3.25 -14.50
CA PRO A 11 -0.03 -1.86 -14.97
C PRO A 11 -1.37 -1.11 -15.03
N MET A 12 -2.49 -1.81 -15.25
CA MET A 12 -3.81 -1.16 -15.28
C MET A 12 -4.28 -0.77 -13.87
N ASN A 13 -4.01 -1.62 -12.87
CA ASN A 13 -4.34 -1.32 -11.48
C ASN A 13 -3.44 -0.19 -10.94
N MET A 14 -2.15 -0.21 -11.31
CA MET A 14 -1.19 0.84 -10.98
C MET A 14 -1.67 2.18 -11.55
N GLU A 15 -1.93 2.24 -12.86
CA GLU A 15 -2.39 3.46 -13.53
C GLU A 15 -3.68 4.00 -12.91
N LEU A 16 -4.68 3.14 -12.66
CA LEU A 16 -5.92 3.54 -12.00
C LEU A 16 -5.67 4.15 -10.62
N THR A 17 -4.85 3.48 -9.80
CA THR A 17 -4.57 3.90 -8.42
C THR A 17 -3.84 5.23 -8.40
N VAL A 18 -2.82 5.39 -9.25
CA VAL A 18 -2.05 6.62 -9.41
C VAL A 18 -2.96 7.79 -9.82
N ILE A 19 -3.77 7.61 -10.88
CA ILE A 19 -4.68 8.65 -11.37
C ILE A 19 -5.62 9.12 -10.25
N LEU A 20 -6.19 8.19 -9.47
CA LEU A 20 -7.09 8.53 -8.38
C LEU A 20 -6.38 9.35 -7.30
N LEU A 21 -5.22 8.87 -6.82
CA LEU A 21 -4.46 9.53 -5.75
C LEU A 21 -3.93 10.91 -6.18
N GLU A 22 -3.39 11.04 -7.40
CA GLU A 22 -2.94 12.31 -7.94
C GLU A 22 -4.10 13.30 -8.13
N SER A 23 -5.28 12.82 -8.57
CA SER A 23 -6.48 13.66 -8.67
C SER A 23 -6.94 14.23 -7.33
N TRP A 24 -6.51 13.60 -6.22
CA TRP A 24 -6.77 14.04 -4.86
C TRP A 24 -5.63 14.86 -4.25
N GLY A 25 -4.57 15.13 -5.00
CA GLY A 25 -3.47 15.99 -4.59
C GLY A 25 -2.35 15.30 -3.81
N TYR A 26 -2.25 13.97 -3.87
CA TYR A 26 -1.09 13.24 -3.35
C TYR A 26 0.02 13.15 -4.39
N ASN A 27 1.28 13.08 -3.92
CA ASN A 27 2.39 12.64 -4.77
C ASN A 27 2.47 11.12 -4.71
N VAL A 28 2.65 10.46 -5.86
CA VAL A 28 2.62 8.99 -5.91
C VAL A 28 3.96 8.44 -6.40
N GLY A 29 4.60 7.65 -5.54
CA GLY A 29 5.69 6.75 -5.93
C GLY A 29 5.11 5.43 -6.44
N GLN A 30 5.82 4.76 -7.35
CA GLN A 30 5.36 3.52 -7.97
C GLN A 30 6.46 2.47 -7.88
N ALA A 31 6.07 1.24 -7.54
CA ALA A 31 6.91 0.06 -7.60
C ALA A 31 6.12 -1.12 -8.19
N GLU A 32 6.72 -1.85 -9.13
CA GLU A 32 6.06 -2.96 -9.84
C GLU A 32 6.31 -4.33 -9.18
N ASP A 33 7.22 -4.38 -8.21
CA ASP A 33 7.53 -5.59 -7.45
C ASP A 33 8.08 -5.26 -6.05
N GLY A 34 8.23 -6.29 -5.22
CA GLY A 34 8.73 -6.13 -3.85
C GLY A 34 10.15 -5.59 -3.75
N ALA A 35 11.05 -5.92 -4.69
CA ALA A 35 12.42 -5.42 -4.67
C ALA A 35 12.45 -3.91 -4.97
N GLN A 36 11.68 -3.48 -5.98
CA GLN A 36 11.51 -2.05 -6.27
C GLN A 36 10.87 -1.32 -5.10
N ALA A 37 9.89 -1.91 -4.42
CA ALA A 37 9.26 -1.29 -3.26
C ALA A 37 10.27 -0.99 -2.14
N LEU A 38 11.13 -1.97 -1.82
CA LEU A 38 12.17 -1.82 -0.80
C LEU A 38 13.27 -0.82 -1.21
N ASP A 39 13.57 -0.72 -2.51
CA ASP A 39 14.50 0.28 -3.02
C ASP A 39 13.91 1.69 -3.01
N GLU A 40 12.63 1.84 -3.37
CA GLU A 40 11.96 3.14 -3.43
C GLU A 40 11.70 3.70 -2.03
N VAL A 41 11.25 2.89 -1.08
CA VAL A 41 10.98 3.35 0.29
C VAL A 41 12.23 3.91 0.97
N ARG A 42 13.42 3.43 0.60
CA ARG A 42 14.71 3.94 1.12
C ARG A 42 15.17 5.24 0.48
N LYS A 43 14.67 5.57 -0.72
CA LYS A 43 15.01 6.80 -1.44
C LYS A 43 14.04 7.93 -1.13
N GLY A 44 12.80 7.59 -0.80
CA GLY A 44 11.71 8.53 -0.59
C GLY A 44 11.32 8.70 0.87
N ASN A 45 10.57 9.75 1.15
CA ASN A 45 9.82 9.89 2.40
C ASN A 45 8.35 9.63 2.06
N TYR A 46 7.82 8.48 2.46
CA TYR A 46 6.43 8.11 2.23
C TYR A 46 5.63 8.18 3.53
N ASP A 47 4.42 8.72 3.44
CA ASP A 47 3.49 8.82 4.56
C ASP A 47 2.55 7.60 4.63
N LEU A 48 2.45 6.84 3.52
CA LEU A 48 1.61 5.65 3.38
C LEU A 48 2.13 4.74 2.28
N ILE A 49 2.06 3.43 2.49
CA ILE A 49 2.33 2.42 1.47
C ILE A 49 1.04 1.65 1.17
N LEU A 50 0.63 1.65 -0.10
CA LEU A 50 -0.40 0.75 -0.61
C LEU A 50 0.29 -0.45 -1.24
N LEU A 51 0.14 -1.62 -0.63
CA LEU A 51 0.90 -2.81 -0.98
C LEU A 51 -0.01 -3.91 -1.51
N ASP A 52 0.16 -4.28 -2.77
CA ASP A 52 -0.48 -5.49 -3.30
C ASP A 52 0.05 -6.74 -2.59
N MET A 53 -0.89 -7.59 -2.16
CA MET A 53 -0.61 -8.85 -1.49
C MET A 53 -0.43 -10.01 -2.48
N GLN A 54 -0.49 -9.75 -3.79
CA GLN A 54 -0.27 -10.74 -4.84
C GLN A 54 0.80 -10.26 -5.82
N LEU A 55 2.04 -10.15 -5.34
CA LEU A 55 3.18 -9.74 -6.15
C LEU A 55 3.94 -10.94 -6.73
N PRO A 56 4.61 -10.79 -7.89
CA PRO A 56 5.45 -11.82 -8.47
C PRO A 56 6.78 -11.94 -7.72
N ARG A 57 7.26 -13.18 -7.55
CA ARG A 57 8.54 -13.57 -6.92
C ARG A 57 8.64 -13.36 -5.41
N MET A 58 8.22 -12.20 -4.91
CA MET A 58 8.19 -11.84 -3.48
C MET A 58 6.76 -11.48 -3.12
N ASP A 59 6.18 -12.16 -2.13
CA ASP A 59 4.82 -11.90 -1.66
C ASP A 59 4.76 -10.54 -0.92
N GLY A 60 3.62 -9.86 -0.93
CA GLY A 60 3.41 -8.62 -0.18
C GLY A 60 3.62 -8.81 1.33
N LEU A 61 3.40 -10.02 1.87
CA LEU A 61 3.77 -10.32 3.26
C LEU A 61 5.28 -10.28 3.50
N GLU A 62 6.09 -10.78 2.57
CA GLU A 62 7.56 -10.71 2.70
C GLU A 62 8.04 -9.26 2.60
N VAL A 63 7.42 -8.45 1.73
CA VAL A 63 7.69 -7.00 1.66
C VAL A 63 7.36 -6.33 2.98
N LEU A 64 6.19 -6.62 3.56
CA LEU A 64 5.77 -6.08 4.85
C LEU A 64 6.77 -6.44 5.97
N GLU A 65 7.21 -7.70 6.04
CA GLU A 65 8.22 -8.13 7.01
C GLU A 65 9.51 -7.32 6.87
N HIS A 66 10.01 -7.13 5.64
CA HIS A 66 11.20 -6.31 5.39
C HIS A 66 11.02 -4.85 5.79
N LEU A 67 9.84 -4.26 5.56
CA LEU A 67 9.54 -2.89 5.95
C LEU A 67 9.50 -2.71 7.47
N MET A 68 8.98 -3.70 8.20
CA MET A 68 8.90 -3.66 9.66
C MET A 68 10.23 -3.94 10.35
N ASP A 69 11.09 -4.76 9.74
CA ASP A 69 12.41 -5.09 10.30
C ASP A 69 13.44 -3.95 10.12
N ASP A 70 13.16 -2.98 9.25
CA ASP A 70 14.02 -1.82 9.00
C ASP A 70 13.53 -0.60 9.82
N PRO A 71 14.30 -0.11 10.81
CA PRO A 71 13.89 1.00 11.68
C PRO A 71 13.59 2.30 10.93
N GLU A 72 14.10 2.49 9.71
CA GLU A 72 13.81 3.68 8.92
C GLU A 72 12.43 3.62 8.25
N THR A 73 11.84 2.42 8.10
CA THR A 73 10.55 2.23 7.42
C THR A 73 9.46 1.62 8.29
N ALA A 74 9.81 1.10 9.48
CA ALA A 74 8.89 0.38 10.37
C ALA A 74 7.69 1.22 10.84
N ASP A 75 7.83 2.54 10.89
CA ASP A 75 6.76 3.46 11.31
C ASP A 75 5.85 3.89 10.16
N ILE A 76 6.17 3.53 8.91
CA ILE A 76 5.35 3.90 7.75
C ILE A 76 4.12 2.98 7.71
N PRO A 77 2.88 3.53 7.74
CA PRO A 77 1.69 2.70 7.69
C PRO A 77 1.59 1.95 6.35
N VAL A 78 1.33 0.65 6.43
CA VAL A 78 1.14 -0.22 5.27
C VAL A 78 -0.32 -0.66 5.18
N VAL A 79 -0.96 -0.40 4.04
CA VAL A 79 -2.33 -0.81 3.75
C VAL A 79 -2.32 -1.85 2.65
N ALA A 80 -2.86 -3.02 2.95
CA ALA A 80 -2.92 -4.14 2.02
C ALA A 80 -3.95 -3.89 0.90
N LEU A 81 -3.54 -4.00 -0.36
CA LEU A 81 -4.45 -4.16 -1.49
C LEU A 81 -4.66 -5.67 -1.71
N THR A 82 -5.90 -6.15 -1.66
CA THR A 82 -6.17 -7.60 -1.75
C THR A 82 -7.39 -7.91 -2.60
N ALA A 83 -7.29 -8.93 -3.45
CA ALA A 83 -8.42 -9.50 -4.19
C ALA A 83 -9.32 -10.38 -3.31
N HIS A 84 -8.84 -10.81 -2.14
CA HIS A 84 -9.54 -11.74 -1.25
C HIS A 84 -10.02 -11.01 0.01
N SER A 85 -11.24 -10.49 -0.03
CA SER A 85 -11.90 -9.85 1.12
C SER A 85 -12.86 -10.77 1.88
N MET A 86 -12.95 -12.05 1.51
CA MET A 86 -13.85 -13.00 2.14
C MET A 86 -13.38 -13.38 3.55
N THR A 87 -14.03 -12.80 4.56
CA THR A 87 -14.20 -13.16 5.99
C THR A 87 -13.06 -13.77 6.83
N GLY A 88 -11.83 -13.90 6.32
CA GLY A 88 -10.66 -14.35 7.08
C GLY A 88 -9.35 -13.73 6.61
N ASP A 89 -9.23 -13.47 5.31
CA ASP A 89 -8.00 -12.94 4.73
C ASP A 89 -7.70 -11.49 5.14
N GLY A 90 -8.70 -10.64 5.33
CA GLY A 90 -8.46 -9.27 5.81
C GLY A 90 -7.81 -9.23 7.20
N ARG A 91 -8.17 -10.18 8.07
CA ARG A 91 -7.64 -10.22 9.44
C ARG A 91 -6.18 -10.65 9.49
N LYS A 92 -5.76 -11.56 8.60
CA LYS A 92 -4.38 -12.02 8.54
C LYS A 92 -3.39 -10.88 8.26
N TYR A 93 -3.79 -9.90 7.44
CA TYR A 93 -2.95 -8.74 7.12
C TYR A 93 -2.83 -7.79 8.31
N LEU A 94 -3.92 -7.58 9.05
CA LEU A 94 -3.89 -6.80 10.28
C LEU A 94 -3.02 -7.47 11.35
N ASP A 95 -3.18 -8.78 11.53
CA ASP A 95 -2.39 -9.55 12.50
C ASP A 95 -0.89 -9.62 12.09
N ALA A 96 -0.58 -9.48 10.80
CA ALA A 96 0.78 -9.37 10.27
C ALA A 96 1.40 -7.97 10.39
N GLY A 97 0.63 -6.95 10.81
CA GLY A 97 1.14 -5.59 11.03
C GLY A 97 0.68 -4.53 10.04
N CYS A 98 -0.18 -4.86 9.07
CA CYS A 98 -0.80 -3.82 8.24
C CYS A 98 -1.73 -2.93 9.08
N THR A 99 -1.69 -1.62 8.82
CA THR A 99 -2.64 -0.64 9.37
C THR A 99 -4.07 -0.95 8.95
N GLY A 100 -4.24 -1.49 7.74
CA GLY A 100 -5.53 -1.72 7.14
C GLY A 100 -5.47 -2.57 5.89
N TYR A 101 -6.63 -2.77 5.28
CA TYR A 101 -6.73 -3.38 3.96
C TYR A 101 -7.84 -2.74 3.12
N ILE A 102 -7.67 -2.82 1.81
CA ILE A 102 -8.58 -2.32 0.79
C ILE A 102 -8.81 -3.46 -0.20
N SER A 103 -10.07 -3.79 -0.41
CA SER A 103 -10.45 -4.88 -1.31
C SER A 103 -10.46 -4.42 -2.77
N LYS A 104 -9.85 -5.21 -3.66
CA LYS A 104 -10.03 -5.11 -5.10
C LYS A 104 -11.35 -5.81 -5.52
N PRO A 105 -12.06 -5.34 -6.56
CA PRO A 105 -11.78 -4.12 -7.33
C PRO A 105 -12.04 -2.85 -6.52
N ILE A 106 -11.27 -1.80 -6.80
CA ILE A 106 -11.36 -0.51 -6.11
C ILE A 106 -12.74 0.11 -6.33
N ASN A 107 -13.47 0.33 -5.24
CA ASN A 107 -14.67 1.15 -5.23
C ASN A 107 -14.25 2.60 -4.92
N VAL A 108 -14.30 3.49 -5.91
CA VAL A 108 -13.71 4.84 -5.82
C VAL A 108 -14.20 5.66 -4.61
N PRO A 109 -15.52 5.77 -4.33
CA PRO A 109 -15.98 6.51 -3.15
C PRO A 109 -15.41 5.94 -1.85
N ARG A 110 -15.47 4.62 -1.68
CA ARG A 110 -14.95 3.96 -0.48
C ARG A 110 -13.43 4.06 -0.39
N PHE A 111 -12.72 3.96 -1.51
CA PHE A 111 -11.27 4.08 -1.58
C PHE A 111 -10.83 5.45 -1.10
N ARG A 112 -11.52 6.52 -1.52
CA ARG A 112 -11.24 7.88 -1.04
C ARG A 112 -11.37 7.99 0.48
N GLU A 113 -12.49 7.50 1.03
CA GLU A 113 -12.73 7.52 2.47
C GLU A 113 -11.64 6.76 3.24
N GLN A 114 -11.24 5.57 2.75
CA GLN A 114 -10.20 4.76 3.38
C GLN A 114 -8.82 5.44 3.32
N ILE A 115 -8.46 6.05 2.19
CA ILE A 115 -7.20 6.80 2.10
C ILE A 115 -7.21 7.98 3.07
N ASP A 116 -8.30 8.73 3.16
CA ASP A 116 -8.41 9.83 4.12
C ASP A 116 -8.32 9.33 5.57
N GLU A 117 -8.91 8.17 5.90
CA GLU A 117 -8.80 7.55 7.23
C GLU A 117 -7.35 7.19 7.57
N TYR A 118 -6.66 6.44 6.69
CA TYR A 118 -5.31 5.96 6.96
C TYR A 118 -4.26 7.10 6.96
N MET A 119 -4.47 8.15 6.15
CA MET A 119 -3.60 9.32 6.15
C MET A 119 -3.73 10.17 7.42
N ASN A 120 -4.90 10.17 8.06
CA ASN A 120 -5.16 10.95 9.29
C ASN A 120 -4.87 10.15 10.58
N ALA A 121 -4.84 8.83 10.50
CA ALA A 121 -4.55 7.95 11.65
C ALA A 121 -3.06 7.95 12.06
N SER A 122 -2.18 8.50 11.23
CA SER A 122 -0.72 8.56 11.45
C SER A 122 -0.25 9.85 12.14
N VAL A 123 -1.16 10.60 12.78
CA VAL A 123 -0.88 11.87 13.49
C VAL A 123 -1.29 11.79 14.96
#